data_AF-A0A6I5C9D0-F1
#
_entry.id   AF-A0A6I5C9D0-F1
#
_cell.length_a   1.000
_cell.length_b   1.000
_cell.length_c   1.000
_cell.angle_alpha   90.00
_cell.angle_beta   90.00
_cell.angle_gamma   90.00
#
_symmetry.space_group_name_H-M   'P 1'
#
loop_
_entity.id
_entity.type
_entity.pdbx_description
1 polymer ?
#
loop_
_entity_poly.entity_id
_entity_poly.type
_entity_poly.pdbx_seq_one_letter_code
_entity_poly.pdbx_strand_id
1 'polypeptide(L)' 'MTSTSHSPSPYGRLRAELESLTTEAFRPELSEIDRLPTLEIARLMNAEDTAVP' A
#
# COMPACT_ATOMS: atom_id res chain seq x y z
N MET A 1 -37.12 11.25 12.85
CA MET A 1 -35.67 11.09 13.05
C MET A 1 -35.35 9.63 12.86
N THR A 2 -34.92 9.23 11.66
CA THR A 2 -34.63 7.82 11.37
C THR A 2 -33.25 7.77 10.77
N SER A 3 -32.27 7.39 11.58
CA SER A 3 -30.90 7.11 11.14
C SER A 3 -30.93 5.85 10.28
N THR A 4 -30.75 6.01 8.98
CA THR A 4 -30.45 4.89 8.08
C THR A 4 -29.04 4.41 8.40
N SER A 5 -28.92 3.22 8.98
CA SER A 5 -27.65 2.51 9.09
C SER A 5 -27.16 2.20 7.67
N HIS A 6 -26.22 2.99 7.17
CA HIS A 6 -25.56 2.71 5.89
C HIS A 6 -24.57 1.56 6.12
N SER A 7 -25.04 0.33 5.92
CA SER A 7 -24.15 -0.82 5.83
C SER A 7 -23.13 -0.54 4.73
N PRO A 8 -21.81 -0.62 5.00
CA PRO A 8 -20.82 -0.34 3.99
C PRO A 8 -21.03 -1.29 2.81
N SER A 9 -20.90 -0.75 1.61
CA SER A 9 -20.90 -1.57 0.39
C SER A 9 -19.83 -2.65 0.52
N PRO A 10 -19.98 -3.79 -0.19
CA PRO A 10 -18.94 -4.83 -0.21
C PRO A 10 -17.54 -4.26 -0.52
N TYR A 11 -17.44 -3.28 -1.41
CA TYR A 11 -16.19 -2.54 -1.69
C TYR A 11 -15.68 -1.72 -0.49
N GLY A 12 -16.57 -1.03 0.22
CA GLY A 12 -16.19 -0.26 1.41
C GLY A 12 -15.66 -1.14 2.54
N ARG A 13 -16.24 -2.34 2.72
CA ARG A 13 -15.74 -3.34 3.68
C ARG A 13 -14.37 -3.87 3.27
N LEU A 14 -14.21 -4.28 2.01
CA LEU A 14 -12.92 -4.76 1.50
C LEU A 14 -11.83 -3.70 1.64
N ARG A 15 -12.13 -2.44 1.32
CA ARG A 15 -11.17 -1.33 1.47
C ARG A 15 -10.74 -1.16 2.93
N ALA A 16 -11.67 -1.21 3.88
CA ALA A 16 -11.36 -1.11 5.29
C ALA A 16 -10.49 -2.29 5.79
N GLU A 17 -10.73 -3.50 5.26
CA GLU A 17 -9.87 -4.66 5.54
C GLU A 17 -8.45 -4.45 4.99
N LEU A 18 -8.30 -4.02 3.74
CA LEU A 18 -7.00 -3.78 3.10
C LEU A 18 -6.20 -2.65 3.78
N GLU A 19 -6.85 -1.57 4.19
CA GLU A 19 -6.20 -0.43 4.88
C GLU A 19 -5.52 -0.84 6.20
N SER A 20 -5.89 -1.98 6.79
CA SER A 20 -5.25 -2.50 8.01
C SER A 20 -4.00 -3.35 7.76
N LEU A 21 -3.76 -3.76 6.50
CA LEU A 21 -2.68 -4.68 6.15
C LEU A 21 -1.42 -3.90 5.72
N THR A 22 -0.30 -4.12 6.42
CA THR A 22 0.97 -3.48 6.08
C THR A 22 1.45 -3.79 4.66
N THR A 23 1.14 -4.98 4.13
CA THR A 23 1.51 -5.37 2.76
C THR A 23 0.82 -4.56 1.67
N GLU A 24 -0.32 -3.92 2.00
CA GLU A 24 -1.11 -3.09 1.08
C GLU A 24 -0.83 -1.60 1.28
N ALA A 25 0.07 -1.23 2.20
CA ALA A 25 0.38 0.16 2.49
C ALA A 25 1.12 0.83 1.31
N PHE A 26 0.60 1.98 0.87
CA PHE A 26 1.28 2.81 -0.11
C PHE A 26 2.55 3.45 0.48
N ARG A 27 3.64 3.40 -0.28
CA ARG A 27 4.96 3.94 0.09
C ARG A 27 5.28 5.19 -0.75
N PRO A 28 4.91 6.41 -0.28
CA PRO A 28 5.06 7.63 -1.07
C PRO A 28 6.51 7.92 -1.46
N GLU A 29 7.48 7.52 -0.65
CA GLU A 29 8.91 7.65 -0.94
C GLU A 29 9.37 6.83 -2.16
N LEU A 30 8.60 5.83 -2.59
CA LEU A 30 8.87 5.00 -3.77
C LEU A 30 7.90 5.29 -4.94
N SER A 31 7.12 6.39 -4.91
CA SER A 31 6.08 6.65 -5.91
C SER A 31 6.60 6.87 -7.33
N GLU A 32 7.88 7.18 -7.48
CA GLU A 32 8.55 7.50 -8.74
C GLU A 32 9.49 6.38 -9.21
N ILE A 33 9.40 5.19 -8.61
CA ILE A 33 10.29 4.05 -8.90
C ILE A 33 10.25 3.63 -10.37
N ASP A 34 9.12 3.83 -11.04
CA ASP A 34 8.89 3.54 -12.45
C ASP A 34 9.71 4.44 -13.40
N ARG A 35 10.23 5.57 -12.90
CA ARG A 35 11.03 6.53 -13.67
C ARG A 35 12.54 6.34 -13.49
N LEU A 36 12.96 5.42 -12.62
CA LEU A 36 14.37 5.23 -12.30
C LEU A 36 15.07 4.31 -13.33
N PRO A 37 16.38 4.51 -13.58
CA PRO A 37 17.18 3.54 -14.31
C PRO A 37 17.20 2.18 -13.58
N THR A 38 17.30 1.08 -14.35
CA THR A 38 17.26 -0.30 -13.81
C THR A 38 18.24 -0.53 -12.64
N LEU A 39 19.46 0.03 -12.72
CA LEU A 39 20.46 -0.13 -11.68
C LEU A 39 20.06 0.57 -10.36
N GLU A 40 19.36 1.70 -10.43
CA GLU A 40 18.84 2.39 -9.24
C GLU A 40 17.69 1.62 -8.60
N ILE A 41 16.80 1.04 -9.42
CA ILE A 41 15.73 0.16 -8.94
C ILE A 41 16.33 -1.02 -8.17
N ALA A 42 17.33 -1.69 -8.74
CA ALA A 42 17.99 -2.83 -8.08
C ALA A 42 18.68 -2.43 -6.76
N ARG A 43 19.29 -1.24 -6.68
CA ARG A 43 19.86 -0.74 -5.43
C ARG A 43 18.80 -0.53 -4.34
N LEU A 44 17.66 0.06 -4.70
CA LEU A 44 16.55 0.26 -3.76
C LEU A 44 16.01 -1.08 -3.27
N MET A 45 15.75 -2.02 -4.17
CA MET A 45 15.29 -3.37 -3.83
C MET A 45 16.23 -4.05 -2.83
N ASN A 46 17.54 -4.03 -3.12
CA ASN A 46 18.54 -4.64 -2.23
C ASN A 46 18.61 -3.96 -0.86
N ALA A 47 18.43 -2.63 -0.80
CA ALA A 47 18.41 -1.93 0.48
C ALA A 47 17.21 -2.35 1.34
N GLU A 48 16.03 -2.54 0.74
CA GLU A 48 14.86 -3.10 1.45
C GLU A 48 15.10 -4.54 1.89
N ASP A 49 15.70 -5.38 1.03
CA ASP A 49 16.06 -6.76 1.38
C ASP A 49 17.00 -6.81 2.60
N THR A 50 17.91 -5.84 2.77
CA THR A 50 18.80 -5.83 3.96
C THR A 50 18.09 -5.59 5.29
N ALA A 51 16.86 -5.11 5.28
CA ALA A 51 16.04 -5.00 6.49
C ALA A 51 15.42 -6.35 6.91
N VAL A 52 15.49 -7.37 6.06
CA VAL A 52 15.03 -8.73 6.32
C VAL A 52 16.22 -9.59 6.82
N PRO A 53 16.18 -10.12 8.06
CA PRO A 53 17.27 -10.94 8.63
C PRO A 53 17.51 -12.28 7.94
#